data_AF-A0A0P9S0A4-F1
#
_entry.id   AF-A0A0P9S0A4-F1
#
_cell.length_a   1.000
_cell.length_b   1.000
_cell.length_c   1.000
_cell.angle_alpha   90.00
_cell.angle_beta   90.00
_cell.angle_gamma   90.00
#
_symmetry.space_group_name_H-M   'P 1'
#
loop_
_entity.id
_entity.type
_entity.pdbx_description
1 polymer ?
#
loop_
_entity_poly.entity_id
_entity_poly.type
_entity_poly.pdbx_seq_one_letter_code
_entity_poly.pdbx_strand_id
1 'polypeptide(L)' 'MSPFKGQTGLKRILNAAGYSLDGLSAAFKGEAAFRQLVLLNVVLIPLSFFLHVSKAEHALLVAV' A
#
# COMPACT_ATOMS: atom_id res chain seq x y z
N MET A 1 -16.36 -23.96 11.68
CA MET A 1 -14.90 -23.79 11.61
C MET A 1 -14.60 -22.76 10.53
N SER A 2 -13.76 -21.74 10.81
CA SER A 2 -13.37 -20.78 9.76
C SER A 2 -12.64 -21.52 8.63
N PRO A 3 -13.01 -21.33 7.35
CA PRO A 3 -12.37 -21.99 6.21
C PRO A 3 -10.88 -21.59 6.03
N PHE A 4 -10.40 -20.61 6.79
CA PHE A 4 -9.02 -20.12 6.74
C PHE A 4 -8.13 -20.66 7.87
N LYS A 5 -8.72 -21.34 8.86
CA LYS A 5 -8.00 -21.80 10.06
C LYS A 5 -7.27 -23.11 9.76
N GLY A 6 -5.94 -23.07 9.66
CA GLY A 6 -5.08 -24.26 9.51
C GLY A 6 -4.17 -24.28 8.28
N GLN A 7 -4.23 -23.28 7.38
CA GLN A 7 -3.25 -23.17 6.29
C GLN A 7 -1.91 -22.70 6.85
N THR A 8 -0.82 -23.39 6.56
CA THR A 8 0.56 -23.05 6.97
C THR A 8 1.49 -22.99 5.75
N GLY A 9 2.71 -22.48 5.94
CA GLY A 9 3.73 -22.43 4.88
C GLY A 9 3.49 -21.38 3.79
N LEU A 10 4.16 -21.53 2.65
CA LEU A 10 4.15 -20.59 1.52
C LEU A 10 2.76 -20.34 0.95
N LYS A 11 1.92 -21.38 0.87
CA LYS A 11 0.55 -21.26 0.38
C LYS A 11 -0.29 -20.29 1.22
N ARG A 12 -0.07 -20.25 2.55
CA ARG A 12 -0.72 -19.28 3.44
C ARG A 12 -0.28 -17.84 3.12
N ILE A 13 1.01 -17.63 2.86
CA ILE A 13 1.56 -16.31 2.55
C ILE A 13 0.98 -15.80 1.23
N LEU A 14 0.95 -16.64 0.20
CA LEU A 14 0.35 -16.30 -1.10
C LEU A 14 -1.13 -15.97 -0.98
N ASN A 15 -1.89 -16.77 -0.23
CA ASN A 15 -3.32 -16.49 0.02
C ASN A 15 -3.52 -15.18 0.79
N ALA A 16 -2.70 -14.92 1.83
CA ALA A 16 -2.77 -13.68 2.59
C ALA A 16 -2.43 -12.46 1.70
N ALA A 17 -1.43 -12.57 0.83
CA ALA A 17 -1.10 -11.52 -0.14
C ALA A 17 -2.27 -11.26 -1.10
N GLY A 18 -2.93 -12.32 -1.61
CA GLY A 18 -4.13 -12.19 -2.43
C GLY A 18 -5.25 -11.43 -1.72
N TYR A 19 -5.57 -11.81 -0.48
CA TYR A 19 -6.59 -11.11 0.30
C TYR A 19 -6.22 -9.66 0.63
N SER A 20 -4.93 -9.36 0.85
CA SER A 20 -4.46 -7.99 1.01
C SER A 20 -4.68 -7.15 -0.26
N LEU A 21 -4.42 -7.73 -1.45
CA LEU A 21 -4.66 -7.05 -2.73
C LEU A 21 -6.15 -6.85 -2.99
N ASP A 22 -6.99 -7.83 -2.65
CA ASP A 22 -8.45 -7.71 -2.76
C ASP A 22 -8.97 -6.56 -1.88
N GLY A 23 -8.52 -6.49 -0.62
CA GLY A 23 -8.86 -5.41 0.30
C GLY A 23 -8.40 -4.03 -0.21
N LEU A 24 -7.17 -3.95 -0.73
CA LEU A 24 -6.64 -2.72 -1.33
C LEU A 24 -7.45 -2.26 -2.54
N SER A 25 -7.84 -3.20 -3.42
CA SER A 25 -8.68 -2.91 -4.60
C SER A 25 -10.08 -2.45 -4.18
N ALA A 26 -10.66 -3.07 -3.17
CA ALA A 26 -11.96 -2.69 -2.61
C ALA A 26 -11.93 -1.27 -2.05
N ALA A 27 -10.92 -0.93 -1.24
CA ALA A 27 -10.74 0.43 -0.69
C ALA A 27 -10.56 1.46 -1.81
N PHE A 28 -9.72 1.19 -2.81
CA PHE A 28 -9.49 2.12 -3.92
C PHE A 28 -10.75 2.42 -4.76
N LYS A 29 -11.61 1.42 -4.96
CA LYS A 29 -12.86 1.60 -5.71
C LYS A 29 -13.95 2.22 -4.84
N GLY A 30 -14.10 1.76 -3.61
CA GLY A 30 -15.18 2.15 -2.70
C GLY A 30 -14.98 3.50 -2.02
N GLU A 31 -13.73 3.92 -1.78
CA GLU A 31 -13.43 5.10 -0.99
C GLU A 31 -12.76 6.20 -1.81
N ALA A 32 -13.48 7.30 -2.02
CA ALA A 32 -12.95 8.46 -2.74
C ALA A 32 -11.72 9.07 -2.07
N ALA A 33 -11.72 9.16 -0.73
CA ALA A 33 -10.59 9.67 0.04
C ALA A 33 -9.34 8.79 -0.11
N PHE A 34 -9.49 7.47 -0.05
CA PHE A 34 -8.39 6.53 -0.26
C PHE A 34 -7.79 6.67 -1.66
N ARG A 35 -8.65 6.76 -2.68
CA ARG A 35 -8.20 6.99 -4.05
C ARG A 35 -7.45 8.32 -4.20
N GLN A 36 -7.94 9.39 -3.58
CA GLN A 36 -7.27 10.68 -3.59
C GLN A 36 -5.88 10.60 -2.94
N LEU A 37 -5.78 9.95 -1.78
CA LEU A 37 -4.51 9.75 -1.08
C LEU A 37 -3.50 8.97 -1.94
N VAL A 38 -3.93 7.86 -2.54
CA VAL A 38 -3.07 7.03 -3.42
C VAL A 38 -2.61 7.82 -4.64
N LEU A 39 -3.52 8.50 -5.34
CA LEU A 39 -3.17 9.28 -6.53
C LEU A 39 -2.21 10.42 -6.20
N LEU A 40 -2.41 11.10 -5.06
CA LEU A 40 -1.51 12.15 -4.62
C LEU A 40 -0.11 11.60 -4.32
N ASN A 41 -0.01 10.50 -3.58
CA ASN A 41 1.28 9.86 -3.29
C ASN A 41 1.99 9.33 -4.55
N VAL A 42 1.25 8.80 -5.53
CA VAL A 42 1.81 8.38 -6.83
C VAL A 42 2.47 9.54 -7.57
N VAL A 43 2.05 10.78 -7.34
CA VAL A 43 2.68 11.98 -7.94
C VAL A 43 3.77 12.55 -7.04
N LEU A 44 3.49 12.73 -5.74
CA LEU A 44 4.39 13.40 -4.81
C LEU A 44 5.65 12.60 -4.50
N ILE A 45 5.56 11.27 -4.40
CA ILE A 45 6.72 10.43 -4.12
C ILE A 45 7.75 10.52 -5.26
N PRO A 46 7.40 10.31 -6.54
CA PRO A 46 8.31 10.56 -7.65
C PRO A 46 8.82 12.00 -7.70
N LEU A 47 7.94 12.98 -7.46
CA LEU A 47 8.33 14.39 -7.47
C LEU A 47 9.39 14.69 -6.41
N SER A 48 9.33 14.02 -5.26
CA SER A 48 10.31 14.21 -4.19
C SER A 48 11.73 13.99 -4.71
N PHE A 49 11.98 12.97 -5.54
CA PHE A 49 13.30 12.63 -6.12
C PHE A 49 13.94 13.72 -6.99
N PHE A 50 13.16 14.74 -7.40
CA PHE A 50 13.68 15.90 -8.13
C PHE A 50 14.06 17.07 -7.21
N LEU A 51 13.79 16.96 -5.90
CA LEU A 51 14.19 17.94 -4.91
C LEU A 51 15.60 17.64 -4.41
N HIS A 52 16.42 18.68 -4.28
CA HIS A 52 17.75 18.56 -3.70
C HIS A 52 17.66 18.58 -2.17
N VAL A 53 17.22 17.47 -1.59
CA VAL A 53 17.14 17.28 -0.13
C VAL A 53 17.96 16.07 0.30
N SER A 54 18.34 16.02 1.57
CA SER A 54 19.04 14.89 2.16
C SER A 54 18.17 13.63 2.18
N LYS A 55 18.80 12.46 2.34
CA LYS A 55 18.09 11.17 2.42
C LYS A 55 17.09 11.13 3.59
N ALA A 56 17.42 11.80 4.70
CA ALA A 56 16.56 11.89 5.87
C ALA A 56 15.32 12.74 5.58
N GLU A 57 15.49 13.88 4.90
CA GLU A 57 14.38 14.74 4.48
C GLU A 57 13.47 14.05 3.47
N HIS A 58 14.02 13.29 2.52
CA HIS A 58 13.23 12.42 1.64
C HIS A 58 12.39 11.41 2.40
N ALA A 59 12.98 10.72 3.38
CA ALA A 59 12.23 9.75 4.19
C ALA A 59 11.08 10.45 4.94
N LEU A 60 11.29 11.67 5.43
CA LEU A 60 10.24 12.48 6.07
C LEU A 60 9.13 12.90 5.10
N LEU A 61 9.46 13.23 3.85
CA LEU A 61 8.47 13.58 2.82
C LEU A 61 7.55 12.40 2.44
N VAL A 62 8.03 11.16 2.60
CA VAL A 62 7.32 9.93 2.18
C VAL A 62 6.72 9.16 3.38
N ALA A 63 6.98 9.56 4.62
CA ALA A 63 6.60 8.80 5.82
C ALA A 63 5.07 8.72 6.10
N VAL A 64 4.23 9.33 5.26
CA VAL A 64 2.77 9.47 5.43
C VAL A 64 1.97 8.55 4.51
#